data_AF-A0A8W8KE43-F1
#
_entry.id   AF-A0A8W8KE43-F1
#
_cell.length_a   1.000
_cell.length_b   1.000
_cell.length_c   1.000
_cell.angle_alpha   90.00
_cell.angle_beta   90.00
_cell.angle_gamma   90.00
#
_symmetry.space_group_name_H-M   'P 1'
#
loop_
_entity.id
_entity.type
_entity.pdbx_description
1 polymer ?
#
loop_
_entity_poly.entity_id
_entity_poly.type
_entity_poly.pdbx_seq_one_letter_code
_entity_poly.pdbx_strand_id
1 'polypeptide(L)'
;WVNMYHSPAAGRDSTKAFTAFVQQMHQQGILKNDDVITRFFRLCSEMCVDLCYRAMGEATGTPPTNQALIRAKCFYTLDAFVRLIALLIKHSGDNANTVTKINLLNKVLGIVAGVLLQDHIVRMTEFQQLPYHRIFIMLFIELNAPEHILENINYQVLTAFCNTFHVLRPAKSPGFSYAWLEFISHRVFIGRMLALTPQQKGWGMYAQLLIDLFKFLAPFLRNADLTKPTQMLYKGTLRVLLVLLHDFPEFLCDYHYGFCDVIPPNCVQMRNLILSAFPRNMRLPDPFTPNLKVDMLTDISLPPRILINFASKIQPAQFKKDLDSYLKSRSPVTFVSDLRSYLQSSEPGTRYNIQLMNALVLYVGTQAIQFIHSKSLTPSMSTIAHSAHMDIFQNLAVALDTEGRYLFLTAIANQLRYPNSHTHYFSCTLLYLFAEANTEAIQEQITRVLLERLIVNRPHPWGLLITFIELIKNPQFKFWNHEFVHCAPEIEKLFESVARSCMQPKQNQQASTGLRESDSNEMH
;
A
#
# COMPACT_ATOMS: atom_id res chain seq x y z
N TRP A 1 -35.56 -19.65 -8.90
CA TRP A 1 -34.15 -19.64 -9.34
C TRP A 1 -33.27 -20.66 -8.62
N VAL A 2 -33.10 -20.62 -7.28
CA VAL A 2 -32.20 -21.52 -6.54
C VAL A 2 -32.36 -23.01 -6.90
N ASN A 3 -33.61 -23.50 -6.94
CA ASN A 3 -33.89 -24.89 -7.35
C ASN A 3 -33.54 -25.16 -8.83
N MET A 4 -33.74 -24.19 -9.71
CA MET A 4 -33.42 -24.32 -11.13
C MET A 4 -31.91 -24.35 -11.37
N TYR A 5 -31.13 -23.55 -10.61
CA TYR A 5 -29.68 -23.50 -10.70
C TYR A 5 -29.01 -24.84 -10.32
N HIS A 6 -29.51 -25.50 -9.27
CA HIS A 6 -28.99 -26.82 -8.84
C HIS A 6 -29.64 -28.01 -9.55
N SER A 7 -30.59 -27.78 -10.45
CA SER A 7 -31.25 -28.86 -11.16
C SER A 7 -30.32 -29.43 -12.24
N PRO A 8 -30.25 -30.76 -12.43
CA PRO A 8 -29.57 -31.37 -13.57
C PRO A 8 -30.09 -30.85 -14.93
N ALA A 9 -31.34 -30.37 -14.96
CA ALA A 9 -31.97 -29.82 -16.16
C ALA A 9 -31.58 -28.35 -16.46
N ALA A 10 -30.71 -27.72 -15.66
CA ALA A 10 -30.32 -26.32 -15.82
C ALA A 10 -29.65 -26.01 -17.18
N GLY A 11 -29.10 -27.04 -17.83
CA GLY A 11 -28.28 -26.93 -19.03
C GLY A 11 -26.85 -26.50 -18.72
N ARG A 12 -25.97 -26.53 -19.72
CA ARG A 12 -24.59 -26.02 -19.58
C ARG A 12 -24.66 -24.57 -19.12
N ASP A 13 -23.93 -24.25 -18.06
CA ASP A 13 -23.82 -22.89 -17.52
C ASP A 13 -25.17 -22.27 -17.07
N SER A 14 -26.18 -23.10 -16.76
CA SER A 14 -27.53 -22.69 -16.35
C SER A 14 -28.33 -21.87 -17.39
N THR A 15 -27.90 -21.88 -18.65
CA THR A 15 -28.48 -21.03 -19.72
C THR A 15 -29.94 -21.36 -20.03
N LYS A 16 -30.29 -22.65 -20.10
CA LYS A 16 -31.68 -23.09 -20.36
C LYS A 16 -32.61 -22.69 -19.21
N ALA A 17 -32.18 -22.89 -17.97
CA ALA A 17 -32.89 -22.43 -16.78
C ALA A 17 -33.05 -20.90 -16.77
N PHE A 18 -32.01 -20.17 -17.18
CA PHE A 18 -32.02 -18.71 -17.24
C PHE A 18 -33.08 -18.16 -18.18
N THR A 19 -33.17 -18.67 -19.43
CA THR A 19 -34.17 -18.21 -20.39
C THR A 19 -35.60 -18.40 -19.85
N ALA A 20 -35.90 -19.57 -19.28
CA ALA A 20 -37.20 -19.84 -18.68
C ALA A 20 -37.47 -18.93 -17.47
N PHE A 21 -36.46 -18.68 -16.63
CA PHE A 21 -36.61 -17.82 -15.46
C PHE A 21 -36.82 -16.35 -15.82
N VAL A 22 -36.12 -15.83 -16.84
CA VAL A 22 -36.32 -14.46 -17.33
C VAL A 22 -37.72 -14.27 -17.91
N GLN A 23 -38.28 -15.29 -18.60
CA GLN A 23 -39.68 -15.26 -19.05
C GLN A 23 -40.65 -15.17 -17.86
N GLN A 24 -40.42 -15.94 -16.80
CA GLN A 24 -41.21 -15.84 -15.57
C GLN A 24 -41.08 -14.46 -14.92
N MET A 25 -39.87 -13.88 -14.89
CA MET A 25 -39.68 -12.53 -14.36
C MET A 25 -40.46 -11.46 -15.14
N HIS A 26 -40.57 -11.60 -16.47
CA HIS A 26 -41.41 -10.72 -17.29
C HIS A 26 -42.90 -10.91 -16.98
N GLN A 27 -43.36 -12.16 -16.90
CA GLN A 27 -44.77 -12.47 -16.59
C GLN A 27 -45.19 -11.96 -15.22
N GLN A 28 -44.27 -12.00 -14.24
CA GLN A 28 -44.47 -11.47 -12.89
C GLN A 28 -44.26 -9.95 -12.79
N GLY A 29 -43.97 -9.26 -13.90
CA GLY A 29 -43.79 -7.80 -13.93
C GLY A 29 -42.54 -7.28 -13.21
N ILE A 30 -41.57 -8.15 -12.90
CA ILE A 30 -40.34 -7.80 -12.16
C ILE A 30 -39.43 -6.88 -12.99
N LEU A 31 -39.43 -7.08 -14.30
CA LEU A 31 -38.60 -6.32 -15.26
C LEU A 31 -39.33 -5.11 -15.87
N LYS A 32 -40.45 -4.68 -15.27
CA LYS A 32 -41.32 -3.64 -15.85
C LYS A 32 -40.71 -2.25 -15.81
N ASN A 33 -40.01 -1.90 -14.72
CA ASN A 33 -39.36 -0.60 -14.56
C ASN A 33 -38.17 -0.69 -13.58
N ASP A 34 -37.38 0.38 -13.54
CA ASP A 34 -36.15 0.43 -12.76
C ASP A 34 -36.36 0.32 -11.25
N ASP A 35 -37.48 0.82 -10.72
CA ASP A 35 -37.82 0.74 -9.29
C ASP A 35 -38.09 -0.71 -8.86
N VAL A 36 -38.90 -1.44 -9.62
CA VAL A 36 -39.20 -2.85 -9.34
C VAL A 36 -37.93 -3.69 -9.45
N ILE A 37 -37.05 -3.41 -10.42
CA ILE A 37 -35.75 -4.08 -10.55
C ILE A 37 -34.87 -3.79 -9.33
N THR A 38 -34.80 -2.54 -8.86
CA THR A 38 -34.06 -2.17 -7.64
C THR A 38 -34.59 -2.95 -6.44
N ARG A 39 -35.90 -2.95 -6.24
CA ARG A 39 -36.56 -3.63 -5.13
C ARG A 39 -36.34 -5.14 -5.20
N PHE A 40 -36.39 -5.74 -6.38
CA PHE A 40 -36.12 -7.16 -6.59
C PHE A 40 -34.71 -7.54 -6.11
N PHE A 41 -33.67 -6.86 -6.60
CA PHE A 41 -32.30 -7.16 -6.17
C PHE A 41 -32.09 -6.92 -4.68
N ARG A 42 -32.67 -5.84 -4.13
CA ARG A 42 -32.59 -5.54 -2.69
C ARG A 42 -33.22 -6.65 -1.85
N LEU A 43 -34.44 -7.07 -2.18
CA LEU A 43 -35.14 -8.15 -1.46
C LEU A 43 -34.42 -9.49 -1.62
N CYS A 44 -33.84 -9.79 -2.79
CA CYS A 44 -33.02 -10.99 -2.96
C CYS A 44 -31.76 -10.96 -2.10
N SER A 45 -31.07 -9.82 -2.02
CA SER A 45 -29.90 -9.64 -1.16
C SER A 45 -30.26 -9.81 0.32
N GLU A 46 -31.31 -9.12 0.79
CA GLU A 46 -31.83 -9.24 2.17
C GLU A 46 -32.22 -10.69 2.50
N MET A 47 -32.93 -11.36 1.59
CA MET A 47 -33.31 -12.76 1.78
C MET A 47 -32.08 -13.68 1.88
N CYS A 48 -31.06 -13.50 1.04
CA CYS A 48 -29.83 -14.28 1.12
C CYS A 48 -29.09 -14.04 2.45
N VAL A 49 -29.06 -12.80 2.91
CA VAL A 49 -28.45 -12.40 4.19
C VAL A 49 -29.20 -13.04 5.36
N ASP A 50 -30.53 -12.94 5.39
CA ASP A 50 -31.37 -13.54 6.43
C ASP A 50 -31.22 -15.06 6.51
N LEU A 51 -31.16 -15.74 5.36
CA LEU A 51 -30.91 -17.18 5.31
C LEU A 51 -29.54 -17.53 5.88
N CYS A 52 -28.51 -16.71 5.65
CA CYS A 52 -27.20 -16.91 6.26
C CYS A 52 -27.26 -16.71 7.78
N TYR A 53 -27.92 -15.67 8.27
CA TYR A 53 -28.11 -15.46 9.71
C TYR A 53 -28.83 -16.63 10.37
N ARG A 54 -29.90 -17.15 9.76
CA ARG A 54 -30.61 -18.34 10.27
C ARG A 54 -29.71 -19.57 10.32
N ALA A 55 -28.98 -19.85 9.23
CA ALA A 55 -28.07 -20.97 9.17
C ALA A 55 -26.92 -20.86 10.20
N MET A 56 -26.40 -19.66 10.45
CA MET A 56 -25.39 -19.42 11.47
C MET A 56 -25.96 -19.43 12.90
N GLY A 57 -27.22 -19.02 13.08
CA GLY A 57 -27.93 -19.15 14.36
C GLY A 57 -28.16 -20.61 14.76
N GLU A 58 -28.44 -21.50 13.79
CA GLU A 58 -28.49 -22.95 14.01
C GLU A 58 -27.13 -23.54 14.45
N ALA A 59 -26.01 -22.81 14.24
CA ALA A 59 -24.66 -23.28 14.52
C ALA A 59 -24.26 -23.20 15.99
N THR A 60 -24.93 -22.36 16.80
CA THR A 60 -24.54 -22.11 18.19
C THR A 60 -24.71 -23.38 19.02
N GLY A 61 -23.58 -24.00 19.42
CA GLY A 61 -23.56 -25.26 20.18
C GLY A 61 -23.33 -26.53 19.36
N THR A 62 -23.12 -26.43 18.03
CA THR A 62 -22.85 -27.60 17.16
C THR A 62 -21.34 -27.91 17.03
N PRO A 63 -20.95 -29.20 16.88
CA PRO A 63 -19.55 -29.58 16.75
C PRO A 63 -18.90 -29.02 15.47
N PRO A 64 -17.56 -28.85 15.43
CA PRO A 64 -16.83 -28.20 14.33
C PRO A 64 -17.09 -28.82 12.95
N THR A 65 -17.37 -30.13 12.90
CA THR A 65 -17.72 -30.88 11.68
C THR A 65 -18.97 -30.33 10.98
N ASN A 66 -19.91 -29.74 11.72
CA ASN A 66 -21.14 -29.17 11.16
C ASN A 66 -20.97 -27.74 10.61
N GLN A 67 -19.88 -27.04 10.94
CA GLN A 67 -19.64 -25.67 10.44
C GLN A 67 -19.41 -25.62 8.92
N ALA A 68 -18.81 -26.66 8.34
CA ALA A 68 -18.64 -26.76 6.88
C ALA A 68 -20.00 -26.92 6.18
N LEU A 69 -20.87 -27.75 6.74
CA LEU A 69 -22.24 -27.98 6.25
C LEU A 69 -23.09 -26.71 6.31
N ILE A 70 -22.97 -25.94 7.40
CA ILE A 70 -23.67 -24.66 7.56
C ILE A 70 -23.20 -23.65 6.52
N ARG A 71 -21.88 -23.55 6.27
CA ARG A 71 -21.36 -22.71 5.17
C ARG A 71 -21.86 -23.17 3.81
N ALA A 72 -21.94 -24.48 3.57
CA ALA A 72 -22.49 -25.02 2.34
C ALA A 72 -23.97 -24.62 2.14
N LYS A 73 -24.80 -24.64 3.20
CA LYS A 73 -26.18 -24.13 3.15
C LYS A 73 -26.24 -22.65 2.74
N CYS A 74 -25.36 -21.81 3.29
CA CYS A 74 -25.27 -20.41 2.88
C CYS A 74 -24.87 -20.28 1.40
N PHE A 75 -23.81 -20.98 0.99
CA PHE A 75 -23.28 -20.92 -0.38
C PHE A 75 -24.28 -21.40 -1.42
N TYR A 76 -25.10 -22.40 -1.09
CA TYR A 76 -26.18 -22.89 -1.96
C TYR A 76 -27.06 -21.74 -2.47
N THR A 77 -27.55 -20.88 -1.57
CA THR A 77 -28.42 -19.78 -1.98
C THR A 77 -27.65 -18.61 -2.58
N LEU A 78 -26.48 -18.29 -2.02
CA LEU A 78 -25.65 -17.16 -2.47
C LEU A 78 -25.11 -17.37 -3.88
N ASP A 79 -24.57 -18.55 -4.19
CA ASP A 79 -23.98 -18.85 -5.51
C ASP A 79 -25.05 -18.85 -6.59
N ALA A 80 -26.24 -19.38 -6.29
CA ALA A 80 -27.39 -19.27 -7.19
C ALA A 80 -27.73 -17.80 -7.47
N PHE A 81 -27.84 -16.97 -6.43
CA PHE A 81 -28.13 -15.54 -6.61
C PHE A 81 -27.06 -14.81 -7.43
N VAL A 82 -25.78 -15.08 -7.16
CA VAL A 82 -24.66 -14.55 -7.94
C VAL A 82 -24.75 -14.96 -9.40
N ARG A 83 -25.06 -16.24 -9.68
CA ARG A 83 -25.23 -16.72 -11.06
C ARG A 83 -26.36 -15.99 -11.78
N LEU A 84 -27.47 -15.73 -11.11
CA LEU A 84 -28.57 -14.94 -11.68
C LEU A 84 -28.09 -13.54 -12.06
N ILE A 85 -27.39 -12.86 -11.15
CA ILE A 85 -26.85 -11.51 -11.40
C ILE A 85 -25.90 -11.53 -12.61
N ALA A 86 -24.93 -12.46 -12.62
CA ALA A 86 -23.94 -12.55 -13.69
C ALA A 86 -24.62 -12.79 -15.06
N LEU A 87 -25.60 -13.68 -15.13
CA LEU A 87 -26.33 -13.94 -16.37
C LEU A 87 -27.21 -12.75 -16.79
N LEU A 88 -27.87 -12.07 -15.86
CA LEU A 88 -28.63 -10.84 -16.15
C LEU A 88 -27.72 -9.73 -16.71
N ILE A 89 -26.51 -9.57 -16.17
CA ILE A 89 -25.53 -8.60 -16.69
C ILE A 89 -25.05 -8.99 -18.09
N LYS A 90 -24.66 -10.26 -18.30
CA LYS A 90 -24.18 -10.74 -19.61
C LYS A 90 -25.24 -10.53 -20.71
N HIS A 91 -26.50 -10.81 -20.39
CA HIS A 91 -27.63 -10.73 -21.34
C HIS A 91 -28.41 -9.40 -21.27
N SER A 92 -27.93 -8.39 -20.54
CA SER A 92 -28.59 -7.08 -20.46
C SER A 92 -28.41 -6.30 -21.76
N GLY A 93 -29.48 -6.05 -22.49
CA GLY A 93 -29.45 -5.41 -23.81
C GLY A 93 -28.67 -6.22 -24.85
N ASP A 94 -28.48 -5.63 -26.03
CA ASP A 94 -27.80 -6.31 -27.14
C ASP A 94 -26.31 -6.60 -26.85
N ASN A 95 -25.71 -7.53 -27.59
CA ASN A 95 -24.30 -7.92 -27.42
C ASN A 95 -23.32 -6.75 -27.60
N ALA A 96 -23.68 -5.77 -28.44
CA ALA A 96 -22.87 -4.57 -28.67
C ALA A 96 -23.07 -3.48 -27.58
N ASN A 97 -24.15 -3.53 -26.81
CA ASN A 97 -24.47 -2.50 -25.84
C ASN A 97 -23.78 -2.78 -24.50
N THR A 98 -22.55 -2.29 -24.36
CA THR A 98 -21.77 -2.42 -23.12
C THR A 98 -22.28 -1.51 -22.00
N VAL A 99 -22.94 -0.42 -22.33
CA VAL A 99 -23.39 0.61 -21.37
C VAL A 99 -24.49 0.07 -20.46
N THR A 100 -25.50 -0.61 -21.02
CA THR A 100 -26.60 -1.19 -20.22
C THR A 100 -26.10 -2.24 -19.23
N LYS A 101 -25.13 -3.07 -19.67
CA LYS A 101 -24.51 -4.11 -18.84
C LYS A 101 -23.78 -3.49 -17.64
N ILE A 102 -22.99 -2.44 -17.88
CA ILE A 102 -22.24 -1.74 -16.83
C ILE A 102 -23.15 -0.93 -15.91
N ASN A 103 -24.21 -0.32 -16.42
CA ASN A 103 -25.20 0.36 -15.58
C ASN A 103 -25.90 -0.62 -14.64
N LEU A 104 -26.30 -1.79 -15.16
CA LEU A 104 -26.89 -2.85 -14.34
C LEU A 104 -25.90 -3.37 -13.28
N LEU A 105 -24.63 -3.59 -13.65
CA LEU A 105 -23.59 -3.98 -12.69
C LEU A 105 -23.46 -2.96 -11.56
N ASN A 106 -23.29 -1.68 -11.88
CA ASN A 106 -23.16 -0.62 -10.87
C ASN A 106 -24.40 -0.54 -9.97
N LYS A 107 -25.60 -0.71 -10.55
CA LYS A 107 -26.86 -0.74 -9.81
C LYS A 107 -26.90 -1.88 -8.82
N VAL A 108 -26.58 -3.10 -9.26
CA VAL A 108 -26.58 -4.28 -8.37
C VAL A 108 -25.51 -4.15 -7.29
N LEU A 109 -24.29 -3.74 -7.62
CA LEU A 109 -23.22 -3.53 -6.64
C LEU A 109 -23.61 -2.46 -5.61
N GLY A 110 -24.19 -1.35 -6.06
CA GLY A 110 -24.70 -0.30 -5.19
C GLY A 110 -25.81 -0.77 -4.25
N ILE A 111 -26.74 -1.59 -4.73
CA ILE A 111 -27.80 -2.20 -3.91
C ILE A 111 -27.19 -3.12 -2.85
N VAL A 112 -26.30 -4.05 -3.23
CA VAL A 112 -25.66 -4.97 -2.27
C VAL A 112 -24.82 -4.21 -1.24
N ALA A 113 -24.08 -3.18 -1.68
CA ALA A 113 -23.32 -2.31 -0.79
C ALA A 113 -24.23 -1.53 0.18
N GLY A 114 -25.38 -1.04 -0.29
CA GLY A 114 -26.39 -0.38 0.54
C GLY A 114 -26.99 -1.31 1.60
N VAL A 115 -27.33 -2.55 1.21
CA VAL A 115 -27.80 -3.58 2.15
C VAL A 115 -26.72 -3.89 3.19
N LEU A 116 -25.46 -4.04 2.78
CA LEU A 116 -24.33 -4.27 3.70
C LEU A 116 -24.21 -3.14 4.72
N LEU A 117 -24.19 -1.88 4.27
CA LEU A 117 -24.03 -0.73 5.16
C LEU A 117 -25.20 -0.62 6.14
N GLN A 118 -26.42 -0.85 5.68
CA GLN A 118 -27.60 -0.85 6.53
C GLN A 118 -27.55 -1.98 7.58
N ASP A 119 -27.23 -3.20 7.15
CA ASP A 119 -27.10 -4.36 8.04
C ASP A 119 -25.99 -4.14 9.08
N HIS A 120 -24.85 -3.59 8.66
CA HIS A 120 -23.73 -3.25 9.56
C HIS A 120 -24.14 -2.24 10.63
N ILE A 121 -24.89 -1.19 10.26
CA ILE A 121 -25.37 -0.17 11.21
C ILE A 121 -26.42 -0.74 12.17
N VAL A 122 -27.31 -1.61 11.69
CA VAL A 122 -28.42 -2.15 12.49
C VAL A 122 -27.95 -3.28 13.41
N ARG A 123 -27.16 -4.24 12.90
CA ARG A 123 -26.71 -5.42 13.64
C ARG A 123 -25.50 -5.16 14.52
N MET A 124 -24.67 -4.16 14.19
CA MET A 124 -23.47 -3.81 14.94
C MET A 124 -22.58 -5.02 15.20
N THR A 125 -22.45 -5.47 16.45
CA THR A 125 -21.60 -6.61 16.84
C THR A 125 -22.10 -7.96 16.31
N GLU A 126 -23.38 -8.06 15.93
CA GLU A 126 -23.94 -9.27 15.34
C GLU A 126 -23.68 -9.37 13.83
N PHE A 127 -23.19 -8.31 13.18
CA PHE A 127 -23.00 -8.24 11.74
C PHE A 127 -22.17 -9.41 11.20
N GLN A 128 -22.63 -10.03 10.11
CA GLN A 128 -21.96 -11.14 9.46
C GLN A 128 -21.49 -10.78 8.04
N GLN A 129 -20.16 -10.80 7.85
CA GLN A 129 -19.54 -10.46 6.56
C GLN A 129 -19.69 -11.54 5.47
N LEU A 130 -19.97 -12.81 5.84
CA LEU A 130 -20.00 -13.97 4.95
C LEU A 130 -20.87 -13.79 3.68
N PRO A 131 -22.17 -13.42 3.78
CA PRO A 131 -23.03 -13.29 2.60
C PRO A 131 -22.48 -12.28 1.60
N TYR A 132 -22.08 -11.10 2.08
CA TYR A 132 -21.56 -10.05 1.22
C TYR A 132 -20.22 -10.40 0.59
N HIS A 133 -19.30 -10.97 1.38
CA HIS A 133 -18.02 -11.43 0.87
C HIS A 133 -18.19 -12.41 -0.27
N ARG A 134 -19.04 -13.44 -0.08
CA ARG A 134 -19.32 -14.47 -1.08
C ARG A 134 -19.95 -13.87 -2.34
N ILE A 135 -20.94 -12.98 -2.18
CA ILE A 135 -21.59 -12.31 -3.31
C ILE A 135 -20.56 -11.53 -4.14
N PHE A 136 -19.75 -10.68 -3.50
CA PHE A 136 -18.77 -9.87 -4.23
C PHE A 136 -17.70 -10.71 -4.92
N ILE A 137 -17.09 -11.68 -4.21
CA ILE A 137 -15.99 -12.45 -4.78
C ILE A 137 -16.44 -13.38 -5.91
N MET A 138 -17.59 -14.06 -5.74
CA MET A 138 -18.10 -14.96 -6.77
C MET A 138 -18.61 -14.18 -7.98
N LEU A 139 -19.27 -13.02 -7.78
CA LEU A 139 -19.67 -12.17 -8.89
C LEU A 139 -18.45 -11.63 -9.65
N PHE A 140 -17.39 -11.25 -8.92
CA PHE A 140 -16.14 -10.82 -9.55
C PHE A 140 -15.52 -11.92 -10.41
N ILE A 141 -15.47 -13.16 -9.90
CA ILE A 141 -14.93 -14.32 -10.64
C ILE A 141 -15.78 -14.61 -11.88
N GLU A 142 -17.10 -14.63 -11.75
CA GLU A 142 -18.05 -14.88 -12.85
C GLU A 142 -17.95 -13.85 -13.98
N LEU A 143 -17.70 -12.58 -13.64
CA LEU A 143 -17.55 -11.48 -14.61
C LEU A 143 -16.11 -11.34 -15.15
N ASN A 144 -15.17 -12.15 -14.65
CA ASN A 144 -13.80 -12.25 -15.16
C ASN A 144 -13.52 -13.60 -15.83
N ALA A 145 -14.57 -14.39 -16.12
CA ALA A 145 -14.47 -15.60 -16.92
C ALA A 145 -13.96 -15.26 -18.35
N PRO A 146 -13.23 -16.18 -19.02
CA PRO A 146 -12.62 -15.94 -20.32
C PRO A 146 -13.68 -16.00 -21.45
N GLU A 147 -14.57 -15.01 -21.48
CA GLU A 147 -15.64 -14.85 -22.48
C GLU A 147 -15.46 -13.52 -23.22
N HIS A 148 -15.62 -13.50 -24.55
CA HIS A 148 -15.41 -12.30 -25.37
C HIS A 148 -16.26 -11.10 -24.91
N ILE A 149 -17.51 -11.34 -24.52
CA ILE A 149 -18.42 -10.29 -24.02
C ILE A 149 -17.90 -9.64 -22.74
N LEU A 150 -17.24 -10.40 -21.87
CA LEU A 150 -16.71 -9.94 -20.59
C LEU A 150 -15.38 -9.21 -20.77
N GLU A 151 -14.51 -9.69 -21.67
CA GLU A 151 -13.24 -9.01 -21.97
C GLU A 151 -13.49 -7.59 -22.53
N ASN A 152 -14.54 -7.40 -23.33
CA ASN A 152 -14.94 -6.09 -23.86
C ASN A 152 -15.35 -5.06 -22.78
N ILE A 153 -15.81 -5.53 -21.62
CA ILE A 153 -16.27 -4.68 -20.52
C ILE A 153 -15.38 -4.79 -19.27
N ASN A 154 -14.26 -5.53 -19.36
CA ASN A 154 -13.49 -5.94 -18.20
C ASN A 154 -12.98 -4.75 -17.39
N TYR A 155 -12.43 -3.73 -18.06
CA TYR A 155 -11.93 -2.54 -17.39
C TYR A 155 -13.03 -1.80 -16.60
N GLN A 156 -14.24 -1.71 -17.16
CA GLN A 156 -15.39 -1.10 -16.49
C GLN A 156 -15.90 -1.97 -15.34
N VAL A 157 -15.84 -3.30 -15.46
CA VAL A 157 -16.12 -4.23 -14.35
C VAL A 157 -15.13 -3.99 -13.21
N LEU A 158 -13.83 -3.98 -13.49
CA LEU A 158 -12.79 -3.69 -12.50
C LEU A 158 -13.03 -2.32 -11.82
N THR A 159 -13.43 -1.33 -12.62
CA THR A 159 -13.77 0.01 -12.14
C THR A 159 -14.94 0.00 -11.16
N ALA A 160 -16.03 -0.67 -11.51
CA ALA A 160 -17.22 -0.78 -10.68
C ALA A 160 -16.92 -1.46 -9.33
N PHE A 161 -16.12 -2.54 -9.34
CA PHE A 161 -15.68 -3.20 -8.11
C PHE A 161 -14.77 -2.31 -7.27
N CYS A 162 -13.78 -1.64 -7.86
CA CYS A 162 -12.92 -0.72 -7.09
C CYS A 162 -13.71 0.41 -6.44
N ASN A 163 -14.66 1.01 -7.16
CA ASN A 163 -15.53 2.05 -6.60
C ASN A 163 -16.36 1.50 -5.43
N THR A 164 -16.91 0.29 -5.58
CA THR A 164 -17.66 -0.39 -4.53
C THR A 164 -16.79 -0.63 -3.29
N PHE A 165 -15.57 -1.14 -3.45
CA PHE A 165 -14.65 -1.40 -2.34
C PHE A 165 -14.09 -0.11 -1.73
N HIS A 166 -13.98 0.99 -2.49
CA HIS A 166 -13.67 2.30 -1.93
C HIS A 166 -14.80 2.82 -1.03
N VAL A 167 -16.06 2.66 -1.45
CA VAL A 167 -17.24 3.01 -0.64
C VAL A 167 -17.30 2.17 0.64
N LEU A 168 -17.05 0.86 0.53
CA LEU A 168 -17.05 -0.11 1.62
C LEU A 168 -15.71 -0.19 2.37
N ARG A 169 -14.84 0.82 2.25
CA ARG A 169 -13.55 0.84 2.94
C ARG A 169 -13.73 0.63 4.44
N PRO A 170 -12.73 0.04 5.14
CA PRO A 170 -12.87 -0.31 6.55
C PRO A 170 -13.26 0.86 7.48
N ALA A 171 -12.89 2.10 7.15
CA ALA A 171 -13.32 3.29 7.90
C ALA A 171 -14.83 3.57 7.83
N LYS A 172 -15.56 2.99 6.87
CA LYS A 172 -17.02 3.11 6.70
C LYS A 172 -17.77 1.88 7.21
N SER A 173 -17.19 0.70 7.05
CA SER A 173 -17.75 -0.57 7.56
C SER A 173 -16.67 -1.40 8.26
N PRO A 174 -16.29 -1.05 9.51
CA PRO A 174 -15.23 -1.76 10.25
C PRO A 174 -15.49 -3.26 10.42
N GLY A 175 -16.75 -3.67 10.62
CA GLY A 175 -17.13 -5.09 10.73
C GLY A 175 -16.90 -5.91 9.46
N PHE A 176 -16.65 -5.25 8.33
CA PHE A 176 -16.34 -5.88 7.04
C PHE A 176 -14.83 -5.88 6.71
N SER A 177 -13.96 -5.40 7.61
CA SER A 177 -12.54 -5.16 7.29
C SER A 177 -11.76 -6.40 6.85
N TYR A 178 -12.08 -7.57 7.40
CA TYR A 178 -11.41 -8.83 7.04
C TYR A 178 -11.80 -9.31 5.65
N ALA A 179 -13.10 -9.44 5.37
CA ALA A 179 -13.60 -9.77 4.04
C ALA A 179 -13.19 -8.74 2.99
N TRP A 180 -13.13 -7.46 3.37
CA TRP A 180 -12.63 -6.40 2.51
C TRP A 180 -11.16 -6.63 2.13
N LEU A 181 -10.30 -6.96 3.10
CA LEU A 181 -8.90 -7.28 2.85
C LEU A 181 -8.75 -8.56 2.04
N GLU A 182 -9.52 -9.61 2.33
CA GLU A 182 -9.53 -10.86 1.55
C GLU A 182 -9.88 -10.61 0.09
N PHE A 183 -10.87 -9.76 -0.21
CA PHE A 183 -11.24 -9.43 -1.58
C PHE A 183 -10.13 -8.66 -2.30
N ILE A 184 -9.64 -7.55 -1.73
CA ILE A 184 -8.63 -6.74 -2.41
C ILE A 184 -7.29 -7.48 -2.55
N SER A 185 -7.03 -8.47 -1.70
CA SER A 185 -5.84 -9.34 -1.79
C SER A 185 -6.05 -10.61 -2.60
N HIS A 186 -7.25 -10.82 -3.16
CA HIS A 186 -7.54 -12.03 -3.92
C HIS A 186 -6.69 -12.10 -5.19
N ARG A 187 -6.09 -13.26 -5.46
CA ARG A 187 -5.15 -13.47 -6.59
C ARG A 187 -5.69 -13.04 -7.95
N VAL A 188 -6.98 -13.26 -8.22
CA VAL A 188 -7.61 -12.87 -9.49
C VAL A 188 -7.80 -11.35 -9.55
N PHE A 189 -8.15 -10.72 -8.43
CA PHE A 189 -8.32 -9.27 -8.36
C PHE A 189 -6.97 -8.58 -8.57
N ILE A 190 -5.93 -8.98 -7.83
CA ILE A 190 -4.56 -8.47 -8.01
C ILE A 190 -4.08 -8.69 -9.45
N GLY A 191 -4.21 -9.92 -9.98
CA GLY A 191 -3.77 -10.25 -11.34
C GLY A 191 -4.45 -9.41 -12.41
N ARG A 192 -5.78 -9.22 -12.32
CA ARG A 192 -6.51 -8.37 -13.27
C ARG A 192 -6.14 -6.89 -13.12
N MET A 193 -5.99 -6.37 -11.89
CA MET A 193 -5.70 -4.96 -11.62
C MET A 193 -4.25 -4.55 -11.97
N LEU A 194 -3.27 -5.40 -11.66
CA LEU A 194 -1.85 -5.04 -11.72
C LEU A 194 -1.08 -5.68 -12.88
N ALA A 195 -1.50 -6.87 -13.36
CA ALA A 195 -0.79 -7.61 -14.41
C ALA A 195 -1.49 -7.52 -15.78
N LEU A 196 -2.78 -7.84 -15.84
CA LEU A 196 -3.49 -8.05 -17.11
C LEU A 196 -4.08 -6.77 -17.71
N THR A 197 -4.39 -5.77 -16.89
CA THR A 197 -4.92 -4.48 -17.38
C THR A 197 -3.82 -3.73 -18.15
N PRO A 198 -4.02 -3.41 -19.44
CA PRO A 198 -2.99 -2.77 -20.25
C PRO A 198 -2.69 -1.36 -19.76
N GLN A 199 -1.48 -0.88 -20.08
CA GLN A 199 -1.03 0.48 -19.76
C GLN A 199 -1.12 0.84 -18.27
N GLN A 200 -1.15 -0.17 -17.37
CA GLN A 200 -1.18 0.03 -15.92
C GLN A 200 -2.42 0.83 -15.45
N LYS A 201 -3.52 0.86 -16.22
CA LYS A 201 -4.70 1.67 -15.90
C LYS A 201 -5.38 1.29 -14.58
N GLY A 202 -5.17 0.07 -14.09
CA GLY A 202 -5.69 -0.39 -12.79
C GLY A 202 -4.84 0.07 -11.60
N TRP A 203 -3.59 0.49 -11.80
CA TRP A 203 -2.66 0.72 -10.69
C TRP A 203 -3.12 1.85 -9.76
N GLY A 204 -3.58 2.98 -10.30
CA GLY A 204 -4.03 4.11 -9.47
C GLY A 204 -5.22 3.76 -8.58
N MET A 205 -6.13 2.94 -9.10
CA MET A 205 -7.31 2.47 -8.39
C MET A 205 -6.94 1.51 -7.27
N TYR A 206 -6.03 0.57 -7.54
CA TYR A 206 -5.53 -0.36 -6.52
C TYR A 206 -4.71 0.36 -5.43
N ALA A 207 -3.90 1.35 -5.82
CA ALA A 207 -3.17 2.20 -4.87
C ALA A 207 -4.13 2.97 -3.94
N GLN A 208 -5.26 3.47 -4.47
CA GLN A 208 -6.28 4.12 -3.66
C GLN A 208 -6.86 3.18 -2.60
N LEU A 209 -7.15 1.92 -2.95
CA LEU A 209 -7.64 0.92 -1.99
C LEU A 209 -6.59 0.64 -0.90
N LEU A 210 -5.32 0.47 -1.25
CA LEU A 210 -4.26 0.32 -0.24
C LEU A 210 -4.12 1.56 0.66
N ILE A 211 -4.28 2.76 0.11
CA ILE A 211 -4.31 4.00 0.90
C ILE A 211 -5.49 4.00 1.88
N ASP A 212 -6.68 3.54 1.48
CA ASP A 212 -7.82 3.41 2.40
C ASP A 212 -7.53 2.43 3.54
N LEU A 213 -6.88 1.30 3.25
CA LEU A 213 -6.43 0.34 4.27
C LEU A 213 -5.42 0.97 5.24
N PHE A 214 -4.39 1.65 4.72
CA PHE A 214 -3.37 2.25 5.57
C PHE A 214 -3.93 3.39 6.42
N LYS A 215 -4.82 4.23 5.87
CA LYS A 215 -5.53 5.27 6.63
C LYS A 215 -6.37 4.69 7.75
N PHE A 216 -7.04 3.55 7.51
CA PHE A 216 -7.81 2.87 8.56
C PHE A 216 -6.89 2.32 9.66
N LEU A 217 -5.75 1.72 9.30
CA LEU A 217 -4.81 1.16 10.26
C LEU A 217 -4.04 2.23 11.05
N ALA A 218 -3.76 3.38 10.44
CA ALA A 218 -2.90 4.43 10.98
C ALA A 218 -3.14 4.80 12.45
N PRO A 219 -4.37 5.10 12.93
CA PRO A 219 -4.60 5.47 14.33
C PRO A 219 -4.24 4.34 15.30
N PHE A 220 -4.57 3.09 14.96
CA PHE A 220 -4.25 1.93 15.81
C PHE A 220 -2.74 1.66 15.88
N LEU A 221 -2.06 1.80 14.74
CA LEU A 221 -0.62 1.56 14.66
C LEU A 221 0.19 2.69 15.30
N ARG A 222 -0.26 3.95 15.18
CA ARG A 222 0.41 5.11 15.79
C ARG A 222 0.44 5.02 17.31
N ASN A 223 -0.67 4.62 17.92
CA ASN A 223 -0.82 4.53 19.38
C ASN A 223 -0.32 3.20 19.97
N ALA A 224 0.19 2.30 19.14
CA ALA A 224 0.56 0.94 19.52
C ALA A 224 -0.58 0.15 20.21
N ASP A 225 -1.84 0.52 19.94
CA ASP A 225 -3.04 -0.15 20.47
C ASP A 225 -3.41 -1.36 19.57
N LEU A 226 -2.61 -2.41 19.72
CA LEU A 226 -2.67 -3.61 18.89
C LEU A 226 -3.46 -4.72 19.57
N THR A 227 -4.79 -4.57 19.64
CA THR A 227 -5.68 -5.67 20.02
C THR A 227 -5.49 -6.89 19.10
N LYS A 228 -5.87 -8.09 19.55
CA LYS A 228 -5.75 -9.32 18.73
C LYS A 228 -6.35 -9.17 17.32
N PRO A 229 -7.56 -8.56 17.14
CA PRO A 229 -8.08 -8.28 15.81
C PRO A 229 -7.18 -7.36 14.96
N THR A 230 -6.69 -6.26 15.54
CA THR A 230 -5.79 -5.33 14.85
C THR A 230 -4.50 -6.03 14.42
N GLN A 231 -3.93 -6.90 15.27
CA GLN A 231 -2.74 -7.69 14.93
C GLN A 231 -2.98 -8.64 13.76
N MET A 232 -4.15 -9.27 13.69
CA MET A 232 -4.51 -10.13 12.55
C MET A 232 -4.60 -9.34 11.25
N LEU A 233 -5.27 -8.18 11.29
CA LEU A 233 -5.40 -7.31 10.12
C LEU A 233 -4.04 -6.75 9.67
N TYR A 234 -3.18 -6.38 10.62
CA TYR A 234 -1.79 -5.97 10.35
C TYR A 234 -0.97 -7.09 9.70
N LYS A 235 -1.03 -8.32 10.23
CA LYS A 235 -0.36 -9.49 9.61
C LYS A 235 -0.87 -9.78 8.20
N GLY A 236 -2.18 -9.67 7.97
CA GLY A 236 -2.77 -9.74 6.63
C GLY A 236 -2.20 -8.68 5.70
N THR A 237 -2.11 -7.44 6.17
CA THR A 237 -1.56 -6.31 5.41
C THR A 237 -0.09 -6.54 5.05
N LEU A 238 0.73 -7.06 5.98
CA LEU A 238 2.12 -7.43 5.69
C LEU A 238 2.23 -8.52 4.62
N ARG A 239 1.36 -9.53 4.63
CA ARG A 239 1.33 -10.58 3.59
C ARG A 239 1.00 -10.00 2.22
N VAL A 240 0.03 -9.08 2.14
CA VAL A 240 -0.30 -8.39 0.89
C VAL A 240 0.91 -7.59 0.39
N LEU A 241 1.54 -6.79 1.27
CA LEU A 241 2.74 -6.03 0.90
C LEU A 241 3.90 -6.92 0.45
N LEU A 242 4.09 -8.09 1.06
CA LEU A 242 5.10 -9.07 0.63
C LEU A 242 4.83 -9.63 -0.78
N VAL A 243 3.58 -9.99 -1.07
CA VAL A 243 3.17 -10.43 -2.42
C VAL A 243 3.40 -9.31 -3.43
N LEU A 244 3.01 -8.08 -3.11
CA LEU A 244 3.20 -6.92 -3.98
C LEU A 244 4.69 -6.62 -4.20
N LEU A 245 5.53 -6.74 -3.18
CA LEU A 245 6.97 -6.54 -3.29
C LEU A 245 7.61 -7.59 -4.20
N HIS A 246 7.18 -8.84 -4.11
CA HIS A 246 7.72 -9.93 -4.91
C HIS A 246 7.25 -9.87 -6.37
N ASP A 247 5.94 -9.76 -6.60
CA ASP A 247 5.33 -9.92 -7.92
C ASP A 247 5.22 -8.59 -8.70
N PHE A 248 5.06 -7.46 -7.98
CA PHE A 248 4.77 -6.14 -8.53
C PHE A 248 5.62 -5.02 -7.91
N PRO A 249 6.95 -5.15 -7.83
CA PRO A 249 7.80 -4.16 -7.17
C PRO A 249 7.72 -2.77 -7.83
N GLU A 250 7.54 -2.69 -9.15
CA GLU A 250 7.39 -1.39 -9.85
C GLU A 250 6.15 -0.62 -9.40
N PHE A 251 5.06 -1.32 -9.04
CA PHE A 251 3.86 -0.69 -8.48
C PHE A 251 4.16 -0.06 -7.12
N LEU A 252 4.85 -0.78 -6.23
CA LEU A 252 5.28 -0.20 -4.95
C LEU A 252 6.26 0.96 -5.14
N CYS A 253 7.15 0.89 -6.14
CA CYS A 253 8.08 1.98 -6.47
C CYS A 253 7.35 3.27 -6.85
N ASP A 254 6.40 3.17 -7.78
CA ASP A 254 5.71 4.31 -8.38
C ASP A 254 4.80 5.03 -7.37
N TYR A 255 4.21 4.27 -6.43
CA TYR A 255 3.29 4.78 -5.40
C TYR A 255 3.90 4.92 -4.00
N HIS A 256 5.21 4.66 -3.82
CA HIS A 256 5.88 4.67 -2.51
C HIS A 256 5.61 5.94 -1.70
N TYR A 257 5.61 7.12 -2.35
CA TYR A 257 5.38 8.40 -1.72
C TYR A 257 3.98 8.47 -1.12
N GLY A 258 2.95 8.07 -1.89
CA GLY A 258 1.56 8.07 -1.42
C GLY A 258 1.34 7.13 -0.23
N PHE A 259 2.00 5.96 -0.24
CA PHE A 259 1.90 5.01 0.86
C PHE A 259 2.65 5.48 2.12
N CYS A 260 3.88 5.97 1.97
CA CYS A 260 4.68 6.47 3.09
C CYS A 260 4.06 7.71 3.75
N ASP A 261 3.22 8.46 3.02
CA ASP A 261 2.54 9.65 3.53
C ASP A 261 1.33 9.33 4.43
N VAL A 262 0.84 8.08 4.40
CA VAL A 262 -0.30 7.63 5.23
C VAL A 262 0.10 6.59 6.27
N ILE A 263 1.20 5.88 6.06
CA ILE A 263 1.73 4.90 7.04
C ILE A 263 2.47 5.65 8.15
N PRO A 264 2.09 5.47 9.43
CA PRO A 264 2.76 6.12 10.55
C PRO A 264 4.28 5.85 10.60
N PRO A 265 5.13 6.81 11.02
CA PRO A 265 6.58 6.65 11.00
C PRO A 265 7.12 5.44 11.76
N ASN A 266 6.47 5.10 12.88
CA ASN A 266 6.81 3.95 13.73
C ASN A 266 6.50 2.58 13.08
N CYS A 267 5.78 2.54 11.95
CA CYS A 267 5.49 1.31 11.20
C CYS A 267 6.66 0.91 10.28
N VAL A 268 7.85 0.77 10.87
CA VAL A 268 9.11 0.60 10.14
C VAL A 268 9.06 -0.57 9.15
N GLN A 269 8.57 -1.74 9.56
CA GLN A 269 8.50 -2.92 8.68
C GLN A 269 7.65 -2.70 7.44
N MET A 270 6.48 -2.05 7.57
CA MET A 270 5.60 -1.77 6.44
C MET A 270 6.28 -0.81 5.45
N ARG A 271 6.94 0.22 5.98
CA ARG A 271 7.66 1.20 5.15
C ARG A 271 8.85 0.56 4.47
N ASN A 272 9.62 -0.28 5.16
CA ASN A 272 10.72 -1.02 4.55
C ASN A 272 10.25 -1.91 3.40
N LEU A 273 9.13 -2.63 3.52
CA LEU A 273 8.59 -3.42 2.41
C LEU A 273 8.33 -2.56 1.16
N ILE A 274 7.82 -1.34 1.34
CA ILE A 274 7.55 -0.42 0.22
C ILE A 274 8.85 0.20 -0.32
N LEU A 275 9.72 0.67 0.57
CA LEU A 275 10.95 1.40 0.23
C LEU A 275 12.07 0.49 -0.30
N SER A 276 11.98 -0.82 -0.04
CA SER A 276 12.85 -1.84 -0.63
C SER A 276 12.43 -2.28 -2.02
N ALA A 277 11.28 -1.83 -2.54
CA ALA A 277 10.89 -2.14 -3.91
C ALA A 277 11.80 -1.40 -4.91
N PHE A 278 12.16 -2.07 -6.01
CA PHE A 278 12.96 -1.53 -7.10
C PHE A 278 12.59 -2.17 -8.45
N PRO A 279 12.86 -1.52 -9.61
CA PRO A 279 12.54 -2.08 -10.92
C PRO A 279 13.23 -3.43 -11.18
N ARG A 280 12.51 -4.46 -11.65
CA ARG A 280 13.05 -5.83 -11.82
C ARG A 280 14.21 -5.93 -12.80
N ASN A 281 14.29 -5.02 -13.77
CA ASN A 281 15.37 -4.97 -14.75
C ASN A 281 16.66 -4.33 -14.19
N MET A 282 16.63 -3.76 -12.98
CA MET A 282 17.80 -3.20 -12.32
C MET A 282 18.55 -4.27 -11.55
N ARG A 283 19.88 -4.30 -11.70
CA ARG A 283 20.77 -5.11 -10.88
C ARG A 283 21.35 -4.25 -9.76
N LEU A 284 20.93 -4.50 -8.53
CA LEU A 284 21.47 -3.78 -7.38
C LEU A 284 22.91 -4.23 -7.09
N PRO A 285 23.89 -3.32 -7.02
CA PRO A 285 25.21 -3.67 -6.52
C PRO A 285 25.10 -4.05 -5.04
N ASP A 286 25.82 -5.08 -4.62
CA ASP A 286 25.84 -5.49 -3.22
C ASP A 286 26.41 -4.34 -2.35
N PRO A 287 25.64 -3.78 -1.39
CA PRO A 287 26.12 -2.72 -0.49
C PRO A 287 27.38 -3.09 0.29
N PHE A 288 27.66 -4.37 0.45
CA PHE A 288 28.82 -4.86 1.22
C PHE A 288 30.06 -5.08 0.36
N THR A 289 30.00 -4.79 -0.94
CA THR A 289 31.17 -4.83 -1.83
C THR A 289 32.27 -3.88 -1.31
N PRO A 290 33.48 -4.37 -0.99
CA PRO A 290 34.57 -3.52 -0.55
C PRO A 290 34.88 -2.43 -1.58
N ASN A 291 35.04 -1.18 -1.12
CA ASN A 291 35.34 -0.02 -1.97
C ASN A 291 34.32 0.23 -3.10
N LEU A 292 33.03 -0.07 -2.86
CA LEU A 292 31.95 0.27 -3.80
C LEU A 292 31.94 1.78 -4.08
N LYS A 293 32.24 2.16 -5.31
CA LYS A 293 32.21 3.55 -5.76
C LYS A 293 30.79 3.92 -6.22
N VAL A 294 29.95 4.34 -5.29
CA VAL A 294 28.55 4.73 -5.55
C VAL A 294 28.46 5.84 -6.61
N ASP A 295 29.39 6.80 -6.57
CA ASP A 295 29.44 7.93 -7.52
C ASP A 295 29.72 7.52 -8.97
N MET A 296 30.17 6.28 -9.20
CA MET A 296 30.44 5.73 -10.54
C MET A 296 29.25 4.95 -11.13
N LEU A 297 28.16 4.78 -10.37
CA LEU A 297 26.98 4.08 -10.86
C LEU A 297 26.26 4.96 -11.90
N THR A 298 25.90 4.39 -13.05
CA THR A 298 25.19 5.17 -14.09
C THR A 298 23.80 5.59 -13.62
N ASP A 299 23.13 4.73 -12.85
CA ASP A 299 21.74 4.91 -12.43
C ASP A 299 21.54 6.06 -11.45
N ILE A 300 22.59 6.48 -10.71
CA ILE A 300 22.48 7.60 -9.75
C ILE A 300 22.25 8.95 -10.43
N SER A 301 22.41 9.05 -11.75
CA SER A 301 22.06 10.27 -12.50
C SER A 301 20.57 10.36 -12.86
N LEU A 302 19.85 9.23 -12.84
CA LEU A 302 18.48 9.13 -13.33
C LEU A 302 17.46 9.36 -12.20
N PRO A 303 16.43 10.20 -12.40
CA PRO A 303 15.38 10.38 -11.41
C PRO A 303 14.46 9.15 -11.33
N PRO A 304 13.99 8.77 -10.13
CA PRO A 304 12.96 7.76 -10.00
C PRO A 304 11.60 8.30 -10.48
N ARG A 305 10.72 7.40 -10.94
CA ARG A 305 9.34 7.75 -11.28
C ARG A 305 8.52 7.99 -10.00
N ILE A 306 7.78 9.09 -9.95
CA ILE A 306 6.87 9.44 -8.85
C ILE A 306 5.52 9.85 -9.45
N LEU A 307 4.47 9.07 -9.20
CA LEU A 307 3.14 9.32 -9.80
C LEU A 307 2.27 10.27 -8.97
N ILE A 308 2.59 10.48 -7.70
CA ILE A 308 1.85 11.40 -6.83
C ILE A 308 2.37 12.82 -7.04
N ASN A 309 1.46 13.76 -7.30
CA ASN A 309 1.79 15.19 -7.37
C ASN A 309 2.03 15.77 -5.97
N PHE A 310 3.21 15.48 -5.40
CA PHE A 310 3.60 15.96 -4.08
C PHE A 310 3.71 17.49 -4.00
N ALA A 311 4.04 18.17 -5.11
CA ALA A 311 4.09 19.63 -5.16
C ALA A 311 2.72 20.27 -4.84
N SER A 312 1.62 19.62 -5.21
CA SER A 312 0.26 20.10 -4.87
C SER A 312 -0.03 20.10 -3.36
N LYS A 313 0.71 19.30 -2.57
CA LYS A 313 0.59 19.23 -1.11
C LYS A 313 1.30 20.37 -0.39
N ILE A 314 2.10 21.18 -1.10
CA ILE A 314 2.71 22.39 -0.54
C ILE A 314 1.64 23.47 -0.51
N GLN A 315 0.91 23.48 0.59
CA GLN A 315 -0.15 24.43 0.88
C GLN A 315 0.22 25.24 2.14
N PRO A 316 -0.20 26.52 2.23
CA PRO A 316 -0.98 27.26 1.24
C PRO A 316 -0.19 27.61 -0.04
N ALA A 317 -0.87 27.93 -1.14
CA ALA A 317 -0.21 28.29 -2.41
C ALA A 317 0.77 29.47 -2.28
N GLN A 318 0.53 30.40 -1.33
CA GLN A 318 1.45 31.48 -1.02
C GLN A 318 2.78 30.95 -0.47
N PHE A 319 2.75 29.99 0.46
CA PHE A 319 3.94 29.33 0.98
C PHE A 319 4.77 28.68 -0.14
N LYS A 320 4.11 28.03 -1.12
CA LYS A 320 4.82 27.50 -2.29
C LYS A 320 5.50 28.59 -3.11
N LYS A 321 4.84 29.73 -3.34
CA LYS A 321 5.44 30.86 -4.07
C LYS A 321 6.65 31.43 -3.34
N ASP A 322 6.54 31.58 -2.02
CA ASP A 322 7.62 32.10 -1.18
C ASP A 322 8.81 31.14 -1.15
N LEU A 323 8.54 29.83 -1.07
CA LEU A 323 9.56 28.77 -1.23
C LEU A 323 10.26 28.87 -2.59
N ASP A 324 9.52 28.96 -3.69
CA ASP A 324 10.09 29.08 -5.03
C ASP A 324 10.92 30.38 -5.19
N SER A 325 10.48 31.47 -4.56
CA SER A 325 11.20 32.75 -4.53
C SER A 325 12.53 32.62 -3.77
N TYR A 326 12.50 31.97 -2.59
CA TYR A 326 13.69 31.74 -1.79
C TYR A 326 14.69 30.83 -2.51
N LEU A 327 14.23 29.73 -3.12
CA LEU A 327 15.11 28.81 -3.86
C LEU A 327 15.84 29.49 -5.03
N LYS A 328 15.22 30.49 -5.66
CA LYS A 328 15.81 31.25 -6.79
C LYS A 328 16.72 32.39 -6.34
N SER A 329 16.29 33.16 -5.35
CA SER A 329 16.94 34.43 -4.96
C SER A 329 17.78 34.34 -3.69
N ARG A 330 17.67 33.23 -2.94
CA ARG A 330 18.24 33.03 -1.60
C ARG A 330 17.87 34.19 -0.64
N SER A 331 16.67 34.74 -0.82
CA SER A 331 16.17 35.91 -0.10
C SER A 331 14.63 35.85 0.02
N PRO A 332 14.05 36.37 1.11
CA PRO A 332 14.71 36.88 2.32
C PRO A 332 15.13 35.73 3.27
N VAL A 333 16.16 35.96 4.08
CA VAL A 333 16.62 34.98 5.09
C VAL A 333 15.52 34.67 6.13
N THR A 334 14.61 35.61 6.36
CA THR A 334 13.46 35.43 7.28
C THR A 334 12.57 34.25 6.87
N PHE A 335 12.46 33.94 5.57
CA PHE A 335 11.70 32.78 5.10
C PHE A 335 12.14 31.49 5.78
N VAL A 336 13.45 31.30 5.93
CA VAL A 336 14.03 30.11 6.54
C VAL A 336 13.76 30.09 8.04
N SER A 337 13.86 31.23 8.73
CA SER A 337 13.50 31.36 10.14
C SER A 337 12.02 31.05 10.42
N ASP A 338 11.14 31.43 9.50
CA ASP A 338 9.69 31.24 9.63
C ASP A 338 9.23 29.83 9.24
N LEU A 339 10.08 29.05 8.56
CA LEU A 339 9.74 27.75 7.99
C LEU A 339 9.16 26.76 9.01
N ARG A 340 9.67 26.77 10.24
CA ARG A 340 9.13 25.95 11.34
C ARG A 340 7.65 26.24 11.60
N SER A 341 7.23 27.50 11.55
CA SER A 341 5.84 27.89 11.82
C SER A 341 4.88 27.36 10.74
N TYR A 342 5.31 27.35 9.48
CA TYR A 342 4.54 26.78 8.37
C TYR A 342 4.33 25.27 8.49
N LEU A 343 5.25 24.56 9.14
CA LEU A 343 5.22 23.11 9.28
C LEU A 343 4.40 22.62 10.48
N GLN A 344 4.02 23.52 11.38
CA GLN A 344 3.20 23.16 12.54
C GLN A 344 1.78 22.80 12.11
N SER A 345 1.20 21.80 12.76
CA SER A 345 -0.18 21.39 12.56
C SER A 345 -1.09 22.09 13.57
N SER A 346 -2.31 22.42 13.13
CA SER A 346 -3.40 22.88 14.00
C SER A 346 -4.32 21.74 14.44
N GLU A 347 -4.09 20.51 13.97
CA GLU A 347 -4.94 19.35 14.28
C GLU A 347 -4.63 18.74 15.67
N PRO A 348 -5.65 18.44 16.49
CA PRO A 348 -5.46 17.80 17.80
C PRO A 348 -4.68 16.49 17.71
N GLY A 349 -3.65 16.33 18.55
CA GLY A 349 -2.84 15.10 18.62
C GLY A 349 -1.74 14.98 17.56
N THR A 350 -1.52 16.01 16.74
CA THR A 350 -0.35 16.09 15.85
C THR A 350 0.28 17.47 15.95
N ARG A 351 1.58 17.56 16.22
CA ARG A 351 2.27 18.85 16.34
C ARG A 351 2.74 19.42 15.00
N TYR A 352 2.97 18.54 14.04
CA TYR A 352 3.51 18.88 12.72
C TYR A 352 2.65 18.31 11.60
N ASN A 353 2.56 19.05 10.50
CA ASN A 353 1.94 18.58 9.27
C ASN A 353 2.94 17.67 8.53
N ILE A 354 2.81 16.36 8.76
CA ILE A 354 3.71 15.33 8.22
C ILE A 354 3.69 15.35 6.68
N GLN A 355 2.53 15.54 6.07
CA GLN A 355 2.39 15.54 4.60
C GLN A 355 3.08 16.75 3.97
N LEU A 356 2.96 17.93 4.59
CA LEU A 356 3.67 19.13 4.17
C LEU A 356 5.18 18.96 4.34
N MET A 357 5.64 18.39 5.46
CA MET A 357 7.06 18.07 5.69
C MET A 357 7.61 17.14 4.59
N ASN A 358 6.90 16.05 4.30
CA ASN A 358 7.30 15.10 3.25
C ASN A 358 7.35 15.77 1.87
N ALA A 359 6.35 16.60 1.54
CA ALA A 359 6.28 17.32 0.28
C ALA A 359 7.40 18.36 0.14
N LEU A 360 7.66 19.14 1.20
CA LEU A 360 8.72 20.14 1.25
C LEU A 360 10.09 19.48 1.02
N VAL A 361 10.40 18.41 1.76
CA VAL A 361 11.69 17.72 1.66
C VAL A 361 11.91 17.18 0.25
N LEU A 362 10.93 16.47 -0.30
CA LEU A 362 11.05 15.92 -1.65
C LEU A 362 11.17 17.04 -2.70
N TYR A 363 10.35 18.09 -2.60
CA TYR A 363 10.36 19.21 -3.53
C TYR A 363 11.70 19.95 -3.53
N VAL A 364 12.20 20.35 -2.36
CA VAL A 364 13.50 21.02 -2.22
C VAL A 364 14.62 20.15 -2.78
N GLY A 365 14.63 18.85 -2.48
CA GLY A 365 15.63 17.94 -3.03
C GLY A 365 15.56 17.81 -4.56
N THR A 366 14.35 17.70 -5.14
CA THR A 366 14.21 17.65 -6.61
C THR A 366 14.63 18.94 -7.30
N GLN A 367 14.32 20.09 -6.71
CA GLN A 367 14.77 21.40 -7.20
C GLN A 367 16.30 21.54 -7.11
N ALA A 368 16.90 21.04 -6.03
CA ALA A 368 18.35 21.06 -5.85
C ALA A 368 19.06 20.20 -6.91
N ILE A 369 18.58 18.99 -7.17
CA ILE A 369 19.12 18.11 -8.22
C ILE A 369 19.04 18.80 -9.58
N GLN A 370 17.89 19.38 -9.93
CA GLN A 370 17.70 20.12 -11.18
C GLN A 370 18.66 21.31 -11.29
N PHE A 371 18.83 22.08 -10.20
CA PHE A 371 19.74 23.21 -10.15
C PHE A 371 21.20 22.78 -10.35
N ILE A 372 21.65 21.71 -9.70
CA ILE A 372 23.01 21.17 -9.84
C ILE A 372 23.25 20.68 -11.27
N HIS A 373 22.30 19.93 -11.84
CA HIS A 373 22.39 19.46 -13.23
C HIS A 373 22.40 20.62 -14.25
N SER A 374 21.69 21.72 -13.97
CA SER A 374 21.71 22.92 -14.84
C SER A 374 23.09 23.59 -14.92
N LYS A 375 23.97 23.31 -13.96
CA LYS A 375 25.37 23.74 -13.94
C LYS A 375 26.33 22.68 -14.52
N SER A 376 25.80 21.63 -15.13
CA SER A 376 26.57 20.47 -15.63
C SER A 376 27.39 19.76 -14.54
N LEU A 377 26.90 19.79 -13.31
CA LEU A 377 27.51 19.10 -12.16
C LEU A 377 26.62 17.92 -11.74
N THR A 378 27.19 17.00 -10.96
CA THR A 378 26.45 15.92 -10.29
C THR A 378 26.31 16.20 -8.79
N PRO A 379 25.23 15.73 -8.14
CA PRO A 379 25.14 15.79 -6.68
C PRO A 379 26.34 15.13 -6.01
N SER A 380 26.93 15.77 -5.02
CA SER A 380 28.02 15.26 -4.19
C SER A 380 28.07 16.07 -2.90
N MET A 381 28.86 15.64 -1.91
CA MET A 381 29.01 16.39 -0.64
C MET A 381 29.41 17.86 -0.84
N SER A 382 30.17 18.19 -1.89
CA SER A 382 30.59 19.57 -2.16
C SER A 382 29.59 20.36 -3.00
N THR A 383 28.87 19.73 -3.94
CA THR A 383 27.95 20.43 -4.84
C THR A 383 26.57 20.70 -4.24
N ILE A 384 26.16 19.92 -3.24
CA ILE A 384 24.91 20.16 -2.50
C ILE A 384 25.04 21.29 -1.47
N ALA A 385 26.26 21.54 -0.99
CA ALA A 385 26.56 22.50 0.06
C ALA A 385 26.35 23.96 -0.40
N HIS A 386 26.25 24.87 0.58
CA HIS A 386 26.20 26.33 0.37
C HIS A 386 25.16 26.81 -0.67
N SER A 387 24.01 26.15 -0.73
CA SER A 387 22.90 26.46 -1.64
C SER A 387 21.63 26.84 -0.87
N ALA A 388 20.72 27.58 -1.51
CA ALA A 388 19.41 27.92 -0.92
C ALA A 388 18.63 26.66 -0.47
N HIS A 389 18.81 25.55 -1.19
CA HIS A 389 18.22 24.26 -0.86
C HIS A 389 18.78 23.68 0.45
N MET A 390 20.11 23.76 0.64
CA MET A 390 20.76 23.26 1.85
C MET A 390 20.51 24.18 3.05
N ASP A 391 20.38 25.50 2.84
CA ASP A 391 20.00 26.44 3.91
C ASP A 391 18.69 26.01 4.59
N ILE A 392 17.71 25.58 3.79
CA ILE A 392 16.43 25.04 4.28
C ILE A 392 16.68 23.81 5.15
N PHE A 393 17.45 22.84 4.67
CA PHE A 393 17.69 21.58 5.40
C PHE A 393 18.51 21.77 6.67
N GLN A 394 19.56 22.60 6.65
CA GLN A 394 20.35 22.94 7.82
C GLN A 394 19.51 23.68 8.86
N ASN A 395 18.68 24.64 8.43
CA ASN A 395 17.79 25.32 9.36
C ASN A 395 16.76 24.37 9.97
N LEU A 396 16.11 23.51 9.18
CA LEU A 396 15.18 22.51 9.73
C LEU A 396 15.86 21.57 10.73
N ALA A 397 17.10 21.17 10.46
CA ALA A 397 17.88 20.34 11.39
C ALA A 397 18.13 21.07 12.72
N VAL A 398 18.40 22.37 12.72
CA VAL A 398 18.72 23.12 13.95
C VAL A 398 17.46 23.65 14.67
N ALA A 399 16.52 24.24 13.93
CA ALA A 399 15.40 25.01 14.47
C ALA A 399 14.20 24.15 14.92
N LEU A 400 14.03 22.96 14.35
CA LEU A 400 13.01 22.01 14.80
C LEU A 400 13.42 21.38 16.13
N ASP A 401 12.41 21.10 16.94
CA ASP A 401 12.57 20.29 18.14
C ASP A 401 12.70 18.79 17.79
N THR A 402 12.87 17.94 18.80
CA THR A 402 13.11 16.50 18.63
C THR A 402 12.05 15.82 17.75
N GLU A 403 10.77 16.13 17.94
CA GLU A 403 9.68 15.55 17.15
C GLU A 403 9.73 16.02 15.69
N GLY A 404 9.85 17.33 15.45
CA GLY A 404 9.92 17.88 14.11
C GLY A 404 11.15 17.38 13.36
N ARG A 405 12.31 17.33 14.02
CA ARG A 405 13.56 16.83 13.46
C ARG A 405 13.45 15.34 13.11
N TYR A 406 12.83 14.53 13.96
CA TYR A 406 12.59 13.11 13.66
C TYR A 406 11.74 12.93 12.38
N LEU A 407 10.66 13.72 12.23
CA LEU A 407 9.81 13.67 11.04
C LEU A 407 10.53 14.16 9.78
N PHE A 408 11.31 15.23 9.90
CA PHE A 408 12.16 15.77 8.83
C PHE A 408 13.20 14.74 8.34
N LEU A 409 13.98 14.17 9.26
CA LEU A 409 14.99 13.16 8.94
C LEU A 409 14.34 11.89 8.38
N THR A 410 13.16 11.52 8.88
CA THR A 410 12.33 10.43 8.35
C THR A 410 11.90 10.70 6.91
N ALA A 411 11.53 11.95 6.57
CA ALA A 411 11.15 12.33 5.22
C ALA A 411 12.33 12.21 4.23
N ILE A 412 13.54 12.57 4.68
CA ILE A 412 14.78 12.35 3.92
C ILE A 412 15.05 10.85 3.75
N ALA A 413 15.01 10.08 4.85
CA ALA A 413 15.31 8.65 4.83
C ALA A 413 14.34 7.82 3.96
N ASN A 414 13.13 8.32 3.69
CA ASN A 414 12.20 7.68 2.74
C ASN A 414 12.70 7.70 1.30
N GLN A 415 13.65 8.58 0.98
CA GLN A 415 14.20 8.70 -0.37
C GLN A 415 15.39 7.78 -0.59
N LEU A 416 15.93 7.16 0.48
CA LEU A 416 17.05 6.23 0.43
C LEU A 416 16.62 4.84 -0.06
N ARG A 417 16.30 4.72 -1.34
CA ARG A 417 15.73 3.50 -1.97
C ARG A 417 16.76 2.81 -2.86
N TYR A 418 16.41 2.39 -4.07
CA TYR A 418 17.35 1.83 -5.04
C TYR A 418 18.26 2.93 -5.66
N PRO A 419 19.34 2.58 -6.39
CA PRO A 419 20.18 3.56 -7.09
C PRO A 419 19.37 4.46 -8.02
N ASN A 420 19.30 5.75 -7.68
CA ASN A 420 18.69 6.82 -8.46
C ASN A 420 19.17 8.17 -7.92
N SER A 421 18.91 9.27 -8.65
CA SER A 421 19.39 10.60 -8.28
C SER A 421 18.84 11.13 -6.96
N HIS A 422 17.62 10.74 -6.57
CA HIS A 422 17.07 11.14 -5.27
C HIS A 422 17.79 10.39 -4.14
N THR A 423 17.94 9.07 -4.25
CA THR A 423 18.67 8.26 -3.27
C THR A 423 20.07 8.82 -3.02
N HIS A 424 20.80 9.15 -4.11
CA HIS A 424 22.14 9.70 -4.01
C HIS A 424 22.15 11.08 -3.35
N TYR A 425 21.33 12.02 -3.83
CA TYR A 425 21.23 13.36 -3.27
C TYR A 425 20.88 13.36 -1.78
N PHE A 426 19.88 12.56 -1.38
CA PHE A 426 19.43 12.49 0.01
C PHE A 426 20.39 11.71 0.91
N SER A 427 21.16 10.75 0.36
CA SER A 427 22.29 10.13 1.07
C SER A 427 23.36 11.16 1.40
N CYS A 428 23.81 11.94 0.40
CA CYS A 428 24.78 13.02 0.63
C CYS A 428 24.22 14.09 1.59
N THR A 429 22.92 14.42 1.49
CA THR A 429 22.28 15.38 2.39
C THR A 429 22.35 14.92 3.85
N LEU A 430 22.01 13.66 4.16
CA LEU A 430 22.09 13.15 5.54
C LEU A 430 23.53 13.13 6.07
N LEU A 431 24.48 12.67 5.25
CA LEU A 431 25.89 12.63 5.62
C LEU A 431 26.44 14.05 5.86
N TYR A 432 26.05 15.02 5.03
CA TYR A 432 26.41 16.42 5.19
C TYR A 432 25.82 17.01 6.48
N LEU A 433 24.53 16.79 6.75
CA LEU A 433 23.89 17.23 7.98
C LEU A 433 24.53 16.61 9.23
N PHE A 434 25.02 15.37 9.15
CA PHE A 434 25.76 14.73 10.24
C PHE A 434 27.14 15.38 10.45
N ALA A 435 27.88 15.63 9.36
CA ALA A 435 29.22 16.22 9.41
C ALA A 435 29.21 17.68 9.91
N GLU A 436 28.23 18.47 9.48
CA GLU A 436 28.10 19.89 9.80
C GLU A 436 27.20 20.16 11.01
N ALA A 437 26.83 19.12 11.77
CA ALA A 437 26.00 19.28 12.95
C ALA A 437 26.79 20.00 14.07
N ASN A 438 26.23 21.09 14.58
CA ASN A 438 26.80 21.83 15.72
C ASN A 438 26.47 21.20 17.09
N THR A 439 25.62 20.17 17.12
CA THR A 439 25.17 19.51 18.36
C THR A 439 25.06 18.01 18.14
N GLU A 440 25.53 17.20 19.10
CA GLU A 440 25.42 15.74 19.03
C GLU A 440 23.97 15.25 18.93
N ALA A 441 23.00 15.99 19.47
CA ALA A 441 21.58 15.63 19.37
C ALA A 441 21.08 15.47 17.91
N ILE A 442 21.64 16.21 16.95
CA ILE A 442 21.30 16.05 15.53
C ILE A 442 21.92 14.76 14.97
N GLN A 443 23.20 14.51 15.32
CA GLN A 443 23.93 13.32 14.92
C GLN A 443 23.26 12.05 15.46
N GLU A 444 22.91 12.04 16.75
CA GLU A 444 22.17 10.96 17.40
C GLU A 444 20.84 10.69 16.69
N GLN A 445 20.06 11.73 16.36
CA GLN A 445 18.78 11.55 15.68
C GLN A 445 18.93 11.03 14.25
N ILE A 446 19.95 11.46 13.50
CA ILE A 446 20.27 10.90 12.18
C ILE A 446 20.58 9.41 12.33
N THR A 447 21.45 9.06 13.27
CA THR A 447 21.83 7.66 13.55
C THR A 447 20.62 6.83 13.97
N ARG A 448 19.75 7.35 14.84
CA ARG A 448 18.51 6.69 15.27
C ARG A 448 17.58 6.39 14.09
N VAL A 449 17.34 7.35 13.19
CA VAL A 449 16.46 7.17 12.02
C VAL A 449 17.01 6.13 11.05
N LEU A 450 18.33 6.07 10.86
CA LEU A 450 18.96 5.03 10.03
C LEU A 450 18.89 3.67 10.71
N LEU A 451 19.27 3.60 12.00
CA LEU A 451 19.38 2.36 12.75
C LEU A 451 18.01 1.71 12.99
N GLU A 452 16.98 2.47 13.37
CA GLU A 452 15.64 1.92 13.62
C GLU A 452 15.08 1.17 12.39
N ARG A 453 15.50 1.58 11.18
CA ARG A 453 15.12 0.95 9.91
C ARG A 453 15.97 -0.26 9.55
N LEU A 454 17.11 -0.48 10.21
CA LEU A 454 18.01 -1.61 9.99
C LEU A 454 17.85 -2.73 11.03
N ILE A 455 17.40 -2.41 12.24
CA ILE A 455 17.18 -3.39 13.31
C ILE A 455 15.92 -4.25 13.13
N VAL A 456 15.05 -3.87 12.19
CA VAL A 456 13.87 -4.66 11.82
C VAL A 456 14.23 -5.80 10.87
N ASN A 457 13.29 -6.73 10.71
CA ASN A 457 13.46 -7.83 9.76
C ASN A 457 13.59 -7.31 8.33
N ARG A 458 14.33 -8.07 7.51
CA ARG A 458 14.43 -7.83 6.07
C ARG A 458 13.03 -7.72 5.42
N PRO A 459 12.89 -6.94 4.35
CA PRO A 459 13.95 -6.30 3.56
C PRO A 459 14.44 -4.96 4.13
N HIS A 460 15.61 -4.51 3.66
CA HIS A 460 16.19 -3.20 3.96
C HIS A 460 16.39 -2.44 2.64
N PRO A 461 16.03 -1.15 2.55
CA PRO A 461 16.28 -0.35 1.35
C PRO A 461 17.79 -0.25 1.04
N TRP A 462 18.15 -0.32 -0.24
CA TRP A 462 19.56 -0.31 -0.67
C TRP A 462 20.30 0.95 -0.24
N GLY A 463 19.73 2.12 -0.52
CA GLY A 463 20.30 3.42 -0.21
C GLY A 463 20.43 3.64 1.29
N LEU A 464 19.50 3.11 2.08
CA LEU A 464 19.58 3.15 3.55
C LEU A 464 20.83 2.44 4.05
N LEU A 465 21.09 1.22 3.53
CA LEU A 465 22.31 0.46 3.85
C LEU A 465 23.56 1.23 3.41
N ILE A 466 23.57 1.75 2.18
CA ILE A 466 24.71 2.52 1.66
C ILE A 466 25.03 3.73 2.54
N THR A 467 24.03 4.55 2.86
CA THR A 467 24.20 5.73 3.72
C THR A 467 24.72 5.35 5.10
N PHE A 468 24.17 4.29 5.71
CA PHE A 468 24.62 3.85 7.02
C PHE A 468 26.04 3.27 7.00
N ILE A 469 26.39 2.47 5.98
CA ILE A 469 27.73 1.91 5.80
C ILE A 469 28.76 3.03 5.63
N GLU A 470 28.45 4.04 4.82
CA GLU A 470 29.33 5.20 4.61
C GLU A 470 29.55 5.97 5.92
N LEU A 471 28.49 6.20 6.69
CA LEU A 471 28.55 6.89 7.98
C LEU A 471 29.49 6.18 8.98
N ILE A 472 29.45 4.85 9.06
CA ILE A 472 30.24 4.09 10.04
C ILE A 472 31.65 3.72 9.56
N LYS A 473 31.90 3.68 8.24
CA LYS A 473 33.20 3.29 7.68
C LYS A 473 34.10 4.48 7.36
N ASN A 474 33.53 5.60 6.92
CA ASN A 474 34.34 6.73 6.50
C ASN A 474 34.85 7.48 7.76
N PRO A 475 36.18 7.51 7.98
CA PRO A 475 36.77 8.10 9.19
C PRO A 475 36.50 9.60 9.31
N GLN A 476 36.12 10.29 8.23
CA GLN A 476 35.77 11.71 8.24
C GLN A 476 34.62 12.02 9.20
N PHE A 477 33.65 11.11 9.36
CA PHE A 477 32.50 11.33 10.26
C PHE A 477 32.82 11.07 11.73
N LYS A 478 33.97 10.45 12.03
CA LYS A 478 34.40 10.07 13.39
C LYS A 478 33.28 9.38 14.19
N PHE A 479 32.46 8.57 13.51
CA PHE A 479 31.22 8.02 14.05
C PHE A 479 31.42 7.35 15.42
N TRP A 480 32.43 6.49 15.53
CA TRP A 480 32.74 5.73 16.74
C TRP A 480 33.32 6.56 17.89
N ASN A 481 33.56 7.86 17.69
CA ASN A 481 34.10 8.74 18.73
C ASN A 481 33.01 9.54 19.45
N HIS A 482 31.76 9.52 18.98
CA HIS A 482 30.66 10.27 19.59
C HIS A 482 30.12 9.58 20.84
N GLU A 483 29.70 10.35 21.85
CA GLU A 483 29.30 9.81 23.15
C GLU A 483 28.02 8.95 23.05
N PHE A 484 27.07 9.34 22.19
CA PHE A 484 25.81 8.61 22.02
C PHE A 484 25.98 7.17 21.47
N VAL A 485 27.11 6.86 20.84
CA VAL A 485 27.43 5.48 20.39
C VAL A 485 27.77 4.57 21.58
N HIS A 486 28.31 5.16 22.65
CA HIS A 486 28.79 4.49 23.86
C HIS A 486 27.87 4.69 25.07
N CYS A 487 26.70 5.30 24.88
CA CYS A 487 25.82 5.69 25.98
C CYS A 487 25.23 4.50 26.77
N ALA A 488 25.16 3.32 26.16
CA ALA A 488 24.77 2.07 26.81
C ALA A 488 25.44 0.85 26.14
N PRO A 489 25.86 -0.18 26.91
CA PRO A 489 26.47 -1.39 26.35
C PRO A 489 25.57 -2.13 25.33
N GLU A 490 24.25 -2.04 25.48
CA GLU A 490 23.28 -2.62 24.55
C GLU A 490 23.27 -1.90 23.19
N ILE A 491 23.45 -0.57 23.20
CA ILE A 491 23.49 0.26 21.99
C ILE A 491 24.82 0.04 21.26
N GLU A 492 25.93 -0.03 21.98
CA GLU A 492 27.24 -0.35 21.41
C GLU A 492 27.22 -1.74 20.73
N LYS A 493 26.71 -2.76 21.43
CA LYS A 493 26.53 -4.12 20.86
C LYS A 493 25.61 -4.12 19.65
N LEU A 494 24.56 -3.29 19.63
CA LEU A 494 23.66 -3.16 18.51
C LEU A 494 24.37 -2.59 17.28
N PHE A 495 25.14 -1.51 17.46
CA PHE A 495 25.95 -0.93 16.39
C PHE A 495 27.00 -1.91 15.88
N GLU A 496 27.69 -2.61 16.77
CA GLU A 496 28.63 -3.66 16.38
C GLU A 496 27.95 -4.81 15.64
N SER A 497 26.74 -5.21 16.03
CA SER A 497 25.99 -6.30 15.38
C SER A 497 25.58 -5.90 13.96
N VAL A 498 25.03 -4.70 13.80
CA VAL A 498 24.67 -4.16 12.48
C VAL A 498 25.93 -3.96 11.65
N ALA A 499 26.99 -3.36 12.21
CA ALA A 499 28.27 -3.18 11.55
C ALA A 499 28.88 -4.53 11.12
N ARG A 500 28.91 -5.55 11.98
CA ARG A 500 29.37 -6.90 11.63
C ARG A 500 28.54 -7.51 10.50
N SER A 501 27.21 -7.39 10.56
CA SER A 501 26.32 -7.83 9.49
C SER A 501 26.56 -7.09 8.17
N CYS A 502 27.07 -5.86 8.25
CA CYS A 502 27.42 -5.01 7.12
C CYS A 502 28.91 -5.05 6.70
N MET A 503 29.78 -5.67 7.49
CA MET A 503 31.23 -5.65 7.29
C MET A 503 31.80 -7.04 7.00
N GLN A 504 31.08 -8.12 7.29
CA GLN A 504 31.51 -9.46 6.91
C GLN A 504 31.09 -9.80 5.48
N PRO A 505 32.04 -10.14 4.57
CA PRO A 505 31.68 -10.78 3.32
C PRO A 505 30.99 -12.11 3.65
N LYS A 506 29.85 -12.39 3.01
CA LYS A 506 29.22 -13.71 3.05
C LYS A 506 30.15 -14.76 2.42
N GLN A 507 31.13 -15.26 3.17
CA GLN A 507 31.65 -16.60 2.95
C GLN A 507 30.72 -17.57 3.69
N ASN A 508 30.25 -18.59 2.97
CA ASN A 508 29.46 -19.76 3.43
C ASN A 508 27.91 -19.63 3.49
N GLN A 509 27.28 -19.44 2.33
CA GLN A 509 25.90 -19.94 2.08
C GLN A 509 25.84 -20.92 0.89
N GLN A 510 26.87 -21.76 0.73
CA GLN A 510 26.86 -22.89 -0.22
C GLN A 510 27.08 -24.28 0.42
N ALA A 511 27.06 -24.39 1.75
CA ALA A 511 27.25 -25.66 2.45
C ALA A 511 26.07 -25.99 3.40
N SER A 512 24.84 -26.08 2.86
CA SER A 512 23.73 -26.76 3.56
C SER A 512 22.63 -27.31 2.62
N THR A 513 22.91 -27.50 1.34
CA THR A 513 22.02 -28.19 0.38
C THR A 513 22.65 -29.44 -0.24
N GLY A 514 23.58 -30.09 0.47
CA GLY A 514 24.12 -31.37 0.08
C GLY A 514 24.12 -32.30 1.27
N LEU A 515 23.02 -33.01 1.49
CA LEU A 515 22.90 -34.28 2.22
C LEU A 515 21.42 -34.68 2.23
N ARG A 516 20.98 -35.36 1.16
CA ARG A 516 20.01 -36.47 1.12
C ARG A 516 19.56 -36.73 -0.32
N GLU A 517 20.44 -37.38 -1.08
CA GLU A 517 20.07 -38.27 -2.18
C GLU A 517 20.88 -39.56 -1.99
N SER A 518 20.28 -40.51 -1.29
CA SER A 518 20.47 -41.96 -1.50
C SER A 518 19.62 -42.70 -0.47
N ASP A 519 18.97 -43.78 -0.93
CA ASP A 519 18.23 -44.80 -0.18
C ASP A 519 16.76 -44.50 0.13
N SER A 520 15.87 -44.90 -0.79
CA SER A 520 15.11 -46.16 -0.62
C SER A 520 14.05 -46.32 -1.70
N ASN A 521 14.28 -47.33 -2.55
CA ASN A 521 13.27 -48.04 -3.33
C ASN A 521 12.26 -48.74 -2.40
N GLU A 522 11.09 -49.09 -2.98
CA GLU A 522 10.14 -50.14 -2.56
C GLU A 522 9.26 -49.92 -1.31
N MET A 523 7.96 -49.65 -1.52
CA MET A 523 6.86 -50.64 -1.47
C MET A 523 5.49 -49.94 -1.31
N HIS A 524 4.56 -50.32 -2.21
CA HIS A 524 3.11 -50.07 -2.26
C HIS A 524 2.58 -48.66 -2.58
#